data_AF-A0A5J9U024-F1
#
_entry.id   AF-A0A5J9U024-F1
#
_cell.length_a   1.000
_cell.length_b   1.000
_cell.length_c   1.000
_cell.angle_alpha   90.00
_cell.angle_beta   90.00
_cell.angle_gamma   90.00
#
_symmetry.space_group_name_H-M   'P 1'
#
loop_
_entity.id
_entity.type
_entity.pdbx_description
1 polymer ?
#
loop_
_entity_poly.entity_id
_entity_poly.type
_entity_poly.pdbx_seq_one_letter_code
_entity_poly.pdbx_strand_id
1 'polypeptide(L)'
;MAIFAARPAAVADECGVDLADLIAKCQSYVRFPAEPKVPPSAECCGVVQSVDEPCLCAKVTPLVEQWICMEKAVFVARYCGRPLQPGSYCGSNIPTNKEKHLFSPKYGGKH
;
A
#
# COMPACT_ATOMS: atom_id res chain seq x y z
N MET A 1 41.69 10.17 11.75
CA MET A 1 40.30 10.69 11.79
C MET A 1 39.90 11.07 10.38
N ALA A 2 39.01 10.32 9.74
CA ALA A 2 38.55 10.61 8.38
C ALA A 2 37.13 11.17 8.48
N ILE A 3 37.00 12.46 8.14
CA ILE A 3 35.72 13.17 8.09
C ILE A 3 35.13 12.86 6.72
N PHE A 4 34.21 11.89 6.65
CA PHE A 4 33.45 11.67 5.44
C PHE A 4 32.42 12.79 5.31
N ALA A 5 32.69 13.73 4.40
CA ALA A 5 31.70 14.72 3.98
C ALA A 5 30.55 13.99 3.28
N ALA A 6 29.44 13.80 3.99
CA ALA A 6 28.19 13.36 3.39
C ALA A 6 27.73 14.45 2.41
N ARG A 7 27.79 14.17 1.11
CA ARG A 7 27.09 14.96 0.10
C ARG A 7 25.61 14.90 0.45
N PRO A 8 24.87 16.03 0.46
CA PRO A 8 23.43 15.96 0.56
C PRO A 8 22.95 15.25 -0.71
N ALA A 9 22.56 13.99 -0.59
CA ALA A 9 21.66 13.41 -1.56
C ALA A 9 20.45 14.33 -1.55
N ALA A 10 20.10 14.90 -2.70
CA ALA A 10 18.76 15.43 -2.85
C ALA A 10 17.83 14.27 -2.48
N VAL A 11 17.22 14.34 -1.30
CA VAL A 11 16.08 13.51 -0.95
C VAL A 11 14.99 13.99 -1.91
N ALA A 12 15.02 13.47 -3.13
CA ALA A 12 13.79 13.16 -3.81
C ALA A 12 12.97 12.39 -2.77
N ASP A 13 11.75 12.82 -2.48
CA ASP A 13 10.81 12.13 -1.59
C ASP A 13 10.81 10.66 -2.02
N GLU A 14 11.58 9.79 -1.36
CA GLU A 14 11.77 8.38 -1.76
C GLU A 14 10.37 7.74 -1.89
N CYS A 15 9.50 8.13 -0.96
CA CYS A 15 8.08 7.87 -0.95
C CYS A 15 7.28 8.29 -2.21
N GLY A 16 7.62 9.43 -2.82
CA GLY A 16 7.00 9.87 -4.08
C GLY A 16 7.44 9.01 -5.26
N VAL A 17 8.69 8.54 -5.25
CA VAL A 17 9.23 7.60 -6.23
C VAL A 17 8.62 6.21 -6.04
N ASP A 18 8.59 5.71 -4.80
CA ASP A 18 7.94 4.46 -4.42
C ASP A 18 6.46 4.44 -4.78
N LEU A 19 5.73 5.56 -4.59
CA LEU A 19 4.34 5.67 -4.99
C LEU A 19 4.16 5.56 -6.51
N ALA A 20 5.01 6.26 -7.28
CA ALA A 20 4.94 6.23 -8.73
C ALA A 20 5.24 4.82 -9.27
N ASP A 21 6.25 4.14 -8.73
CA ASP A 21 6.58 2.76 -9.07
C ASP A 21 5.48 1.78 -8.65
N LEU A 22 4.87 1.97 -7.47
CA LEU A 22 3.74 1.16 -7.03
C LEU A 22 2.55 1.30 -7.98
N ILE A 23 2.24 2.52 -8.42
CA ILE A 23 1.18 2.74 -9.41
C ILE A 23 1.55 2.07 -10.73
N ALA A 24 2.77 2.29 -11.24
CA ALA A 24 3.20 1.74 -12.52
C ALA A 24 3.19 0.20 -12.54
N LYS A 25 3.67 -0.43 -11.46
CA LYS A 25 3.90 -1.88 -11.40
C LYS A 25 2.73 -2.66 -10.78
N CYS A 26 1.97 -2.06 -9.86
CA CYS A 26 0.94 -2.77 -9.09
C CYS A 26 -0.50 -2.38 -9.42
N GLN A 27 -0.78 -1.27 -10.13
CA GLN A 27 -2.15 -0.76 -10.30
C GLN A 27 -3.16 -1.79 -10.83
N SER A 28 -2.78 -2.65 -11.79
CA SER A 28 -3.67 -3.64 -12.39
C SER A 28 -4.06 -4.75 -11.41
N TYR A 29 -3.22 -5.00 -10.41
CA TYR A 29 -3.44 -6.04 -9.42
C TYR A 29 -4.29 -5.57 -8.25
N VAL A 30 -4.45 -4.25 -8.06
CA VAL A 30 -5.12 -3.66 -6.90
C VAL A 30 -6.41 -2.90 -7.25
N ARG A 31 -6.71 -2.66 -8.52
CA ARG A 31 -7.96 -1.98 -8.93
C ARG A 31 -9.18 -2.88 -8.85
N PHE A 32 -10.35 -2.25 -8.67
CA PHE A 32 -11.65 -2.91 -8.85
C PHE A 32 -11.80 -3.51 -10.27
N PRO A 33 -12.64 -4.55 -10.43
CA PRO A 33 -13.46 -5.26 -9.43
C PRO A 33 -12.65 -6.13 -8.45
N ALA A 34 -13.25 -6.63 -7.38
CA ALA A 34 -12.57 -7.44 -6.35
C ALA A 34 -12.05 -8.80 -6.86
N GLU A 35 -12.72 -9.35 -7.87
CA GLU A 35 -12.35 -10.59 -8.54
C GLU A 35 -12.08 -10.35 -10.04
N PRO A 36 -11.19 -11.14 -10.67
CA PRO A 36 -10.34 -12.15 -10.05
C PRO A 36 -9.14 -11.53 -9.31
N LYS A 37 -8.66 -12.23 -8.28
CA LYS A 37 -7.36 -11.94 -7.63
C LYS A 37 -6.26 -12.60 -8.46
N VAL A 38 -5.51 -11.80 -9.21
CA VAL A 38 -4.42 -12.26 -10.08
C VAL A 38 -3.11 -12.14 -9.31
N PRO A 39 -2.25 -13.18 -9.32
CA PRO A 39 -0.92 -13.09 -8.72
C PRO A 39 -0.13 -11.88 -9.26
N PRO A 40 0.45 -11.03 -8.40
CA PRO A 40 1.26 -9.90 -8.83
C PRO A 40 2.55 -10.35 -9.54
N SER A 41 3.08 -9.50 -10.40
CA SER A 41 4.39 -9.71 -11.02
C SER A 41 5.51 -9.61 -9.98
N ALA A 42 6.67 -10.20 -10.30
CA ALA A 42 7.86 -10.07 -9.47
C ALA A 42 8.28 -8.62 -9.27
N GLU A 43 8.10 -7.76 -10.29
CA GLU A 43 8.36 -6.33 -10.20
C GLU A 43 7.42 -5.65 -9.20
N CYS A 44 6.12 -5.96 -9.22
CA CYS A 44 5.19 -5.42 -8.23
C CYS A 44 5.57 -5.86 -6.81
N CYS A 45 5.94 -7.13 -6.62
CA CYS A 45 6.40 -7.59 -5.31
C CYS A 45 7.71 -6.95 -4.86
N GLY A 46 8.64 -6.66 -5.78
CA GLY A 46 9.87 -5.94 -5.46
C GLY A 46 9.58 -4.57 -4.85
N VAL A 47 8.65 -3.81 -5.46
CA VAL A 47 8.21 -2.51 -4.94
C VAL A 47 7.48 -2.67 -3.60
N VAL A 48 6.52 -3.59 -3.49
CA VAL A 48 5.79 -3.84 -2.22
C VAL A 48 6.73 -4.23 -1.08
N GLN A 49 7.87 -4.85 -1.38
CA GLN A 49 8.86 -5.21 -0.37
C GLN A 49 9.78 -4.05 0.03
N SER A 50 9.96 -3.05 -0.82
CA SER A 50 10.84 -1.90 -0.59
C SER A 50 10.13 -0.69 0.00
N VAL A 51 8.82 -0.54 -0.23
CA VAL A 51 8.09 0.67 0.13
C VAL A 51 8.01 0.95 1.64
N ASP A 52 8.12 2.22 1.99
CA ASP A 52 7.82 2.73 3.32
C ASP A 52 6.31 2.84 3.56
N GLU A 53 5.75 1.87 4.29
CA GLU A 53 4.32 1.78 4.62
C GLU A 53 3.75 3.09 5.23
N PRO A 54 4.40 3.73 6.23
CA PRO A 54 3.87 4.98 6.81
C PRO A 54 3.78 6.10 5.78
N CYS A 55 4.72 6.16 4.84
CA CYS A 55 4.73 7.21 3.86
C CYS A 55 3.70 6.98 2.75
N LEU A 56 3.62 5.76 2.21
CA LEU A 56 2.55 5.42 1.27
C LEU A 56 1.17 5.70 1.86
N CYS A 57 0.97 5.40 3.14
CA CYS A 57 -0.31 5.67 3.80
C CYS A 57 -0.67 7.14 3.95
N ALA A 58 0.32 8.03 4.00
CA ALA A 58 0.06 9.47 3.93
C ALA A 58 -0.39 9.93 2.53
N LYS A 59 -0.11 9.15 1.48
CA LYS A 59 -0.46 9.48 0.08
C LYS A 59 -1.79 8.85 -0.38
N VAL A 60 -2.33 7.90 0.38
CA VAL A 60 -3.66 7.32 0.12
C VAL A 60 -4.72 8.40 0.43
N THR A 61 -5.28 9.00 -0.60
CA THR A 61 -6.37 9.98 -0.46
C THR A 61 -7.72 9.31 -0.67
N PRO A 62 -8.84 9.92 -0.24
CA PRO A 62 -10.19 9.39 -0.50
C PRO A 62 -10.50 9.17 -1.97
N LEU A 63 -9.85 9.94 -2.86
CA LEU A 63 -9.96 9.73 -4.30
C LEU A 63 -9.25 8.43 -4.71
N VAL A 64 -8.05 8.17 -4.19
CA VAL A 64 -7.30 6.94 -4.46
C VAL A 64 -8.03 5.71 -3.93
N GLU A 65 -8.64 5.80 -2.74
CA GLU A 65 -9.43 4.72 -2.13
C GLU A 65 -10.64 4.30 -2.99
N GLN A 66 -11.19 5.21 -3.80
CA GLN A 66 -12.30 4.88 -4.72
C GLN A 66 -11.86 4.02 -5.91
N TRP A 67 -10.57 4.05 -6.27
CA TRP A 67 -10.05 3.29 -7.41
C TRP A 67 -9.38 1.98 -7.01
N ILE A 68 -8.95 1.87 -5.75
CA ILE A 68 -8.22 0.72 -5.22
C ILE A 68 -9.18 -0.22 -4.49
N CYS A 69 -9.22 -1.47 -4.92
CA CYS A 69 -9.86 -2.55 -4.19
C CYS A 69 -8.95 -3.01 -3.05
N MET A 70 -9.33 -2.65 -1.82
CA MET A 70 -8.57 -3.04 -0.62
C MET A 70 -8.42 -4.55 -0.48
N GLU A 71 -9.40 -5.34 -0.94
CA GLU A 71 -9.26 -6.80 -0.87
C GLU A 71 -8.12 -7.34 -1.72
N LYS A 72 -7.89 -6.70 -2.87
CA LYS A 72 -6.78 -7.02 -3.76
C LYS A 72 -5.47 -6.45 -3.22
N ALA A 73 -5.48 -5.24 -2.65
CA ALA A 73 -4.30 -4.70 -1.99
C ALA A 73 -3.81 -5.62 -0.85
N VAL A 74 -4.73 -6.12 -0.01
CA VAL A 74 -4.42 -7.10 1.03
C VAL A 74 -3.91 -8.42 0.43
N PHE A 75 -4.50 -8.89 -0.66
CA PHE A 75 -4.04 -10.09 -1.36
C PHE A 75 -2.61 -9.93 -1.89
N VAL A 76 -2.30 -8.83 -2.58
CA VAL A 76 -0.97 -8.53 -3.12
C VAL A 76 0.05 -8.42 -2.00
N ALA A 77 -0.27 -7.69 -0.93
CA ALA A 77 0.61 -7.53 0.22
C ALA A 77 0.94 -8.88 0.89
N ARG A 78 -0.07 -9.74 1.07
CA ARG A 78 0.10 -11.12 1.59
C ARG A 78 0.93 -11.99 0.64
N TYR A 79 0.63 -11.94 -0.66
CA TYR A 79 1.33 -12.71 -1.69
C TYR A 79 2.81 -12.33 -1.78
N CYS A 80 3.13 -11.05 -1.69
CA CYS A 80 4.50 -10.53 -1.76
C CYS A 80 5.27 -10.63 -0.43
N GLY A 81 4.70 -11.24 0.63
CA GLY A 81 5.38 -11.47 1.90
C GLY A 81 5.43 -10.26 2.85
N ARG A 82 4.61 -9.24 2.61
CA ARG A 82 4.46 -8.04 3.45
C ARG A 82 3.02 -7.89 3.92
N PRO A 83 2.52 -8.78 4.79
CA PRO A 83 1.14 -8.74 5.24
C PRO A 83 0.83 -7.45 6.02
N LEU A 84 -0.26 -6.76 5.65
CA LEU A 84 -0.79 -5.67 6.47
C LEU A 84 -1.22 -6.19 7.84
N GLN A 85 -0.93 -5.41 8.88
CA GLN A 85 -1.35 -5.73 10.24
C GLN A 85 -2.88 -5.63 10.34
N PRO A 86 -3.55 -6.59 11.01
CA PRO A 86 -4.99 -6.49 11.23
C PRO A 86 -5.34 -5.17 11.94
N GLY A 87 -6.27 -4.40 11.37
CA GLY A 87 -6.66 -3.10 11.92
C GLY A 87 -5.69 -1.96 11.63
N SER A 88 -4.70 -2.14 10.74
CA SER A 88 -3.95 -1.01 10.17
C SER A 88 -4.86 -0.16 9.28
N TYR A 89 -4.75 1.16 9.39
CA TYR A 89 -5.49 2.12 8.56
C TYR A 89 -4.51 2.97 7.76
N CYS A 90 -4.92 3.31 6.54
CA CYS A 90 -4.11 3.96 5.54
C CYS A 90 -5.00 5.01 4.85
N GLY A 91 -4.52 6.26 4.74
CA GLY A 91 -5.29 7.36 4.16
C GLY A 91 -6.23 8.12 5.10
N SER A 92 -7.10 8.96 4.52
CA SER A 92 -7.87 9.97 5.27
C SER A 92 -9.17 9.44 5.90
N ASN A 93 -9.54 8.18 5.68
CA ASN A 93 -10.66 7.56 6.36
C ASN A 93 -10.24 7.01 7.73
N ILE A 94 -9.97 7.93 8.66
CA ILE A 94 -10.09 7.61 10.08
C ILE A 94 -11.56 7.23 10.28
N PRO A 95 -11.92 6.00 10.69
CA PRO A 95 -13.32 5.64 10.85
C PRO A 95 -13.90 6.43 12.02
N THR A 96 -14.49 7.59 11.77
CA THR A 96 -15.39 8.26 12.73
C THR A 96 -16.68 7.46 12.81
N ASN A 97 -16.60 6.33 13.51
CA ASN A 97 -17.62 5.41 14.02
C ASN A 97 -18.87 5.03 13.19
N LYS A 98 -19.09 5.57 11.99
CA LYS A 98 -20.26 5.27 11.13
C LYS A 98 -19.92 4.52 9.85
N GLU A 99 -18.67 4.54 9.39
CA GLU A 99 -18.24 3.86 8.16
C GLU A 99 -17.61 2.47 8.41
N LYS A 100 -17.92 1.81 9.55
CA LYS A 100 -17.40 0.45 9.82
C LYS A 100 -17.84 -0.58 8.77
N HIS A 101 -18.87 -0.29 7.98
CA HIS A 101 -19.38 -1.20 6.97
C HIS A 101 -18.61 -1.21 5.65
N LEU A 102 -17.76 -0.20 5.37
CA LEU A 102 -16.97 -0.18 4.14
C LEU A 102 -15.53 -0.71 4.33
N PHE A 103 -15.02 -0.73 5.58
CA PHE A 103 -13.66 -1.18 5.88
C PHE A 103 -13.52 -2.31 6.91
N SER A 104 -14.60 -2.79 7.54
CA SER A 104 -14.52 -3.99 8.42
C SER A 104 -15.89 -4.65 8.64
N PRO A 105 -16.18 -5.71 7.86
CA PRO A 105 -16.25 -7.03 8.52
C PRO A 105 -15.74 -8.19 7.65
N LYS A 106 -14.67 -8.04 6.87
CA LYS A 106 -14.16 -9.15 6.02
C LYS A 106 -12.78 -9.72 6.41
N TYR A 107 -12.03 -9.08 7.31
CA TYR A 107 -10.71 -9.57 7.77
C TYR A 107 -10.69 -10.04 9.23
N GLY A 108 -11.84 -10.46 9.74
CA GLY A 108 -11.97 -11.25 10.97
C GLY A 108 -12.46 -12.66 10.63
N GLY A 109 -11.60 -13.46 10.00
CA GLY A 109 -11.87 -14.88 9.81
C GLY A 109 -11.47 -15.66 11.06
N LYS A 110 -12.46 -16.03 11.89
CA LYS A 110 -12.35 -17.23 12.73
C LYS A 110 -12.18 -18.42 11.80
N HIS A 111 -11.16 -19.26 12.05
CA HIS A 111 -11.24 -20.71 12.19
C HIS A 111 -9.88 -21.21 12.68
#